data_AF-A0A838H349-F1
#
_entry.id   AF-A0A838H349-F1
#
_cell.length_a   1.000
_cell.length_b   1.000
_cell.length_c   1.000
_cell.angle_alpha   90.00
_cell.angle_beta   90.00
_cell.angle_gamma   90.00
#
_symmetry.space_group_name_H-M   'P 1'
#
loop_
_entity.id
_entity.type
_entity.pdbx_description
1 polymer ?
#
loop_
_entity_poly.entity_id
_entity_poly.type
_entity_poly.pdbx_seq_one_letter_code
_entity_poly.pdbx_strand_id
1 'polypeptide(L)'
;MAAARGGDFSRLMELLAPEVVVAADAPAVALGTPARLEGREEVATFLNGAAHAALSVFIGDRPGAAWFHRGHAKVAFDFTLDDGVVGRIDFRADPDVLALINPRRGDAPR
;
A
#
# COMPACT_ATOMS: atom_id res chain seq x y z
N MET A 1 2.83 12.27 17.04
CA MET A 1 2.16 11.41 16.04
C MET A 1 2.79 11.71 14.67
N ALA A 2 4.00 11.22 14.41
CA ALA A 2 4.81 11.61 13.24
C ALA A 2 5.52 10.38 12.65
N ALA A 3 4.76 9.40 12.17
CA ALA A 3 5.29 8.17 11.57
C ALA A 3 5.08 8.09 10.04
N ALA A 4 4.75 9.21 9.38
CA ALA A 4 4.48 9.24 7.95
C ALA A 4 5.10 10.47 7.26
N ARG A 5 6.39 10.71 7.53
CA ARG A 5 7.20 11.71 6.83
C ARG A 5 8.43 11.02 6.25
N GLY A 6 8.34 10.66 4.96
CA GLY A 6 9.49 10.24 4.14
C GLY A 6 9.93 8.80 4.36
N GLY A 7 9.49 7.89 3.49
CA GLY A 7 10.24 6.65 3.22
C GLY A 7 10.27 5.58 4.31
N ASP A 8 9.33 5.58 5.26
CA ASP A 8 9.32 4.62 6.37
C ASP A 8 8.76 3.24 5.96
N PHE A 9 9.13 2.75 4.76
CA PHE A 9 8.76 1.39 4.31
C PHE A 9 9.35 0.34 5.25
N SER A 10 10.58 0.54 5.73
CA SER A 10 11.19 -0.30 6.76
C SER A 10 10.38 -0.29 8.06
N ARG A 11 9.82 0.85 8.45
CA ARG A 11 8.96 0.94 9.63
C ARG A 11 7.58 0.34 9.40
N LEU A 12 7.03 0.42 8.18
CA LEU A 12 5.84 -0.34 7.81
C LEU A 12 6.10 -1.84 7.97
N MET A 13 7.28 -2.32 7.54
CA MET A 13 7.68 -3.71 7.74
C MET A 13 7.80 -4.09 9.22
N GLU A 14 8.31 -3.20 10.07
CA GLU A 14 8.36 -3.39 11.52
C GLU A 14 6.96 -3.46 12.17
N LEU A 15 5.95 -2.85 11.54
CA LEU A 15 4.56 -2.83 12.01
C LEU A 15 3.70 -3.96 11.45
N LEU A 16 4.25 -4.89 10.67
CA LEU A 16 3.50 -6.04 10.16
C LEU A 16 3.20 -7.05 11.28
N ALA A 17 1.94 -7.43 11.39
CA ALA A 17 1.55 -8.56 12.25
C ALA A 17 2.23 -9.86 11.77
N PRO A 18 2.52 -10.81 12.68
CA PRO A 18 3.07 -12.11 12.31
C PRO A 18 2.20 -12.85 11.27
N GLU A 19 0.88 -12.78 11.48
CA GLU A 19 -0.17 -13.39 10.66
C GLU A 19 -0.72 -12.42 9.60
N VAL A 20 0.08 -11.45 9.15
CA VAL A 20 -0.38 -10.48 8.15
C VAL A 20 -0.81 -11.18 6.86
N VAL A 21 -1.93 -10.74 6.29
CA VAL A 21 -2.43 -11.25 5.01
C VAL A 21 -2.42 -10.15 3.97
N VAL A 22 -1.84 -10.45 2.81
CA VAL A 22 -2.00 -9.66 1.59
C VAL A 22 -3.06 -10.33 0.72
N ALA A 23 -3.98 -9.55 0.18
CA ALA A 23 -4.94 -10.01 -0.82
C ALA A 23 -4.97 -9.03 -2.00
N ALA A 24 -5.15 -9.55 -3.21
CA ALA A 24 -5.24 -8.75 -4.42
C ALA A 24 -6.61 -8.91 -5.07
N ASP A 25 -7.18 -7.81 -5.58
CA ASP A 25 -8.35 -7.90 -6.44
C ASP A 25 -8.01 -8.50 -7.81
N ALA A 26 -9.02 -8.95 -8.55
CA ALA A 26 -8.81 -9.60 -9.85
C ALA A 26 -7.99 -8.73 -10.84
N PRO A 27 -8.22 -7.40 -10.93
CA PRO A 27 -7.34 -6.52 -11.70
C PRO A 27 -5.88 -6.51 -11.24
N ALA A 28 -5.61 -6.49 -9.93
CA ALA A 28 -4.25 -6.48 -9.39
C ALA A 28 -3.55 -7.82 -9.62
N VAL A 29 -4.29 -8.93 -9.58
CA VAL A 29 -3.78 -10.25 -9.98
C VAL A 29 -3.40 -10.30 -11.44
N ALA A 30 -4.23 -9.71 -12.32
CA ALA A 30 -3.90 -9.61 -13.74
C ALA A 30 -2.64 -8.77 -14.02
N LEU A 31 -2.28 -7.86 -13.10
CA LEU A 31 -1.04 -7.08 -13.15
C LEU A 31 0.19 -7.80 -12.57
N GLY A 32 0.01 -9.04 -12.06
CA GLY A 32 1.08 -9.86 -11.51
C GLY A 32 1.20 -9.82 -9.98
N THR A 33 0.25 -9.21 -9.27
CA THR A 33 0.17 -9.32 -7.81
C THR A 33 -0.31 -10.72 -7.44
N PRO A 34 0.32 -11.42 -6.49
CA PRO A 34 -0.24 -12.67 -5.97
C PRO A 34 -1.65 -12.47 -5.41
N ALA A 35 -2.56 -13.40 -5.69
CA ALA A 35 -3.95 -13.30 -5.24
C ALA A 35 -4.07 -13.25 -3.71
N ARG A 36 -3.18 -13.98 -3.02
CA ARG A 36 -3.08 -14.00 -1.57
C ARG A 36 -1.65 -14.35 -1.16
N LEU A 37 -1.12 -13.67 -0.14
CA LEU A 37 0.11 -14.05 0.58
C LEU A 37 -0.18 -13.99 2.06
N GLU A 38 0.43 -14.88 2.82
CA GLU A 38 0.25 -14.97 4.27
C GLU A 38 1.59 -15.04 4.95
N GLY A 39 1.66 -14.43 6.13
CA GLY A 39 2.86 -14.47 6.94
C GLY A 39 3.80 -13.32 6.64
N ARG A 40 4.40 -12.82 7.73
CA ARG A 40 5.23 -11.62 7.70
C ARG A 40 6.37 -11.69 6.69
N GLU A 41 7.06 -12.82 6.58
CA GLU A 41 8.24 -12.95 5.70
C GLU A 41 7.87 -12.89 4.22
N GLU A 42 6.87 -13.64 3.76
CA GLU A 42 6.43 -13.62 2.37
C GLU A 42 5.92 -12.25 1.96
N VAL A 43 5.10 -11.64 2.83
CA VAL A 43 4.57 -10.29 2.63
C VAL A 43 5.69 -9.25 2.58
N ALA A 44 6.65 -9.33 3.49
CA ALA A 44 7.82 -8.46 3.52
C ALA A 44 8.65 -8.57 2.23
N THR A 45 8.97 -9.78 1.79
CA THR A 45 9.75 -10.01 0.56
C THR A 45 9.02 -9.48 -0.68
N PHE A 46 7.71 -9.72 -0.79
CA PHE A 46 6.91 -9.23 -1.90
C PHE A 46 6.83 -7.70 -1.92
N LEU A 47 6.52 -7.09 -0.78
CA LEU A 47 6.45 -5.64 -0.64
C LEU A 47 7.80 -4.98 -0.90
N ASN A 48 8.93 -5.60 -0.54
CA ASN A 48 10.26 -5.04 -0.80
C ASN A 48 10.48 -4.80 -2.31
N GLY A 49 9.91 -5.63 -3.18
CA GLY A 49 9.94 -5.42 -4.63
C GLY A 49 8.86 -4.46 -5.13
N ALA A 50 7.60 -4.70 -4.76
CA ALA A 50 6.45 -3.98 -5.28
C ALA A 50 6.28 -2.56 -4.71
N ALA A 51 6.68 -2.35 -3.46
CA ALA A 51 6.46 -1.10 -2.73
C ALA A 51 7.64 -0.12 -2.81
N HIS A 52 8.80 -0.52 -3.34
CA HIS A 52 9.95 0.38 -3.48
C HIS A 52 9.65 1.61 -4.36
N ALA A 53 8.65 1.51 -5.24
CA ALA A 53 8.15 2.61 -6.07
C ALA A 53 6.76 3.12 -5.65
N ALA A 54 6.21 2.64 -4.52
CA ALA A 54 4.92 3.08 -4.02
C ALA A 54 5.05 4.43 -3.30
N LEU A 55 4.15 5.35 -3.61
CA LEU A 55 4.07 6.67 -3.01
C LEU A 55 2.94 6.73 -1.99
N SER A 56 3.13 7.46 -0.91
CA SER A 56 2.05 7.71 0.06
C SER A 56 0.95 8.57 -0.57
N VAL A 57 -0.28 8.11 -0.46
CA VAL A 57 -1.47 8.75 -1.03
C VAL A 57 -2.61 8.74 -0.03
N PHE A 58 -3.70 9.41 -0.36
CA PHE A 58 -5.00 9.17 0.26
C PHE A 58 -5.85 8.34 -0.70
N ILE A 59 -6.53 7.32 -0.17
CA ILE A 59 -7.57 6.56 -0.87
C ILE A 59 -8.91 7.04 -0.27
N GLY A 60 -9.55 7.99 -0.94
CA GLY A 60 -10.60 8.80 -0.33
C GLY A 60 -10.03 9.62 0.83
N ASP A 61 -10.58 9.44 2.04
CA ASP A 61 -10.09 10.11 3.26
C ASP A 61 -9.11 9.27 4.08
N ARG A 62 -8.82 8.04 3.64
CA ARG A 62 -7.96 7.10 4.38
C ARG A 62 -6.51 7.19 3.88
N PRO A 63 -5.51 7.21 4.79
CA PRO A 63 -4.11 7.16 4.37
C PRO A 63 -3.79 5.79 3.76
N GLY A 64 -3.04 5.79 2.66
CA GLY A 64 -2.63 4.57 1.97
C GLY A 64 -1.33 4.76 1.19
N ALA A 65 -1.01 3.77 0.37
CA ALA A 65 0.06 3.87 -0.61
C ALA A 65 -0.47 3.51 -1.99
N ALA A 66 0.17 4.00 -3.05
CA ALA A 66 -0.15 3.61 -4.41
C ALA A 66 1.11 3.51 -5.25
N TRP A 67 1.16 2.48 -6.09
CA TRP A 67 2.17 2.34 -7.11
C TRP A 67 1.73 3.06 -8.38
N PHE A 68 2.63 3.90 -8.91
CA PHE A 68 2.38 4.69 -10.10
C PHE A 68 3.22 4.19 -11.26
N HIS A 69 2.58 4.02 -12.42
CA HIS A 69 3.28 3.78 -13.68
C HIS A 69 3.03 4.98 -14.60
N ARG A 70 4.10 5.68 -14.99
CA ARG A 70 4.06 6.86 -15.88
C ARG A 70 3.09 7.95 -15.41
N GLY A 71 3.05 8.20 -14.10
CA GLY A 71 2.19 9.23 -13.50
C GLY A 71 0.74 8.80 -13.21
N HIS A 72 0.36 7.57 -13.55
CA HIS A 72 -0.96 7.03 -13.26
C HIS A 72 -0.89 5.96 -12.17
N ALA A 73 -1.77 6.04 -11.18
CA ALA A 73 -1.91 4.98 -10.20
C ALA A 73 -2.33 3.70 -10.91
N LYS A 74 -1.64 2.60 -10.61
CA LYS A 74 -1.92 1.27 -11.15
C LYS A 74 -2.39 0.31 -10.08
N VAL A 75 -1.88 0.45 -8.87
CA VAL A 75 -2.27 -0.38 -7.74
C VAL A 75 -2.30 0.48 -6.48
N ALA A 76 -3.42 0.48 -5.78
CA ALA A 76 -3.58 1.05 -4.45
C ALA A 76 -3.32 -0.03 -3.39
N PHE A 77 -2.77 0.39 -2.26
CA PHE A 77 -2.42 -0.44 -1.12
C PHE A 77 -3.28 0.09 0.03
N ASP A 78 -4.36 -0.62 0.34
CA ASP A 78 -5.25 -0.30 1.45
C ASP A 78 -4.80 -1.10 2.68
N PHE A 79 -4.45 -0.40 3.76
CA PHE A 79 -3.92 -0.99 4.98
C PHE A 79 -5.02 -1.09 6.03
N THR A 80 -5.23 -2.29 6.56
CA THR A 80 -6.06 -2.49 7.74
C THR A 80 -5.15 -2.65 8.95
N LEU A 81 -5.28 -1.68 9.87
CA LEU A 81 -4.57 -1.68 11.15
C LEU A 81 -5.47 -2.35 12.21
N ASP A 82 -4.90 -3.26 12.98
CA ASP A 82 -5.50 -3.90 14.15
C ASP A 82 -4.56 -3.63 15.33
N ASP A 83 -5.05 -3.01 16.41
CA ASP A 83 -4.26 -2.62 17.59
C ASP A 83 -2.93 -1.87 17.29
N GLY A 84 -2.90 -1.11 16.19
CA GLY A 84 -1.73 -0.32 15.78
C GLY A 84 -0.68 -1.09 14.95
N VAL A 85 -0.93 -2.36 14.64
CA VAL A 85 -0.13 -3.17 13.70
C VAL A 85 -0.92 -3.45 12.42
N VAL A 86 -0.22 -3.66 11.30
CA VAL A 86 -0.84 -3.97 10.01
C VAL A 86 -1.19 -5.46 9.98
N GLY A 87 -2.47 -5.77 10.12
CA GLY A 87 -2.99 -7.13 10.05
C GLY A 87 -3.38 -7.57 8.63
N ARG A 88 -3.71 -6.62 7.75
CA ARG A 88 -4.10 -6.92 6.37
C ARG A 88 -3.74 -5.80 5.41
N ILE A 89 -3.39 -6.19 4.19
CA ILE A 89 -3.09 -5.27 3.09
C ILE A 89 -3.87 -5.73 1.86
N ASP A 90 -4.73 -4.87 1.33
CA ASP A 90 -5.48 -5.14 0.11
C ASP A 90 -4.89 -4.36 -1.06
N PHE A 91 -4.44 -5.09 -2.07
CA PHE A 91 -3.94 -4.58 -3.34
C PHE A 91 -5.12 -4.39 -4.28
N ARG A 92 -5.40 -3.14 -4.62
CA ARG A 92 -6.57 -2.75 -5.42
C ARG A 92 -6.14 -2.11 -6.72
N ALA A 93 -6.46 -2.73 -7.84
CA ALA A 93 -6.29 -2.12 -9.16
C ALA A 93 -7.65 -1.87 -9.85
N ASP A 94 -8.75 -2.04 -9.12
CA ASP A 94 -10.07 -1.61 -9.55
C ASP A 94 -10.06 -0.12 -9.96
N PRO A 95 -10.47 0.22 -11.20
CA PRO A 95 -10.53 1.60 -11.68
C PRO A 95 -11.31 2.55 -10.77
N ASP A 96 -12.38 2.08 -10.15
CA ASP A 96 -13.20 2.91 -9.26
C ASP A 96 -12.44 3.25 -7.97
N VAL A 97 -11.64 2.31 -7.45
CA VAL A 97 -10.76 2.55 -6.30
C VAL A 97 -9.60 3.47 -6.68
N LEU A 98 -9.01 3.26 -7.85
CA LEU A 98 -7.90 4.09 -8.34
C LEU A 98 -8.34 5.55 -8.58
N ALA A 99 -9.60 5.78 -8.95
CA ALA A 99 -10.17 7.12 -9.11
C ALA A 99 -10.27 7.89 -7.77
N LEU A 100 -10.30 7.18 -6.64
CA LEU A 100 -10.29 7.78 -5.29
C LEU A 100 -8.89 8.16 -4.81
N ILE A 101 -7.85 7.80 -5.56
CA ILE A 101 -6.47 8.11 -5.18
C ILE A 101 -6.23 9.59 -5.38
N ASN A 102 -6.06 10.28 -4.26
CA ASN A 102 -5.58 11.65 -4.26
C ASN A 102 -4.10 11.62 -3.85
N PRO A 103 -3.17 12.05 -4.71
CA PRO A 103 -1.80 12.23 -4.27
C PRO A 103 -1.82 13.15 -3.06
N ARG A 104 -1.13 12.77 -1.98
CA ARG A 104 -0.99 13.65 -0.83
C ARG A 104 -0.38 14.95 -1.35
N ARG A 105 -1.18 16.01 -1.45
CA ARG A 105 -0.71 17.33 -1.85
C ARG A 105 0.38 17.68 -0.84
N GLY A 106 1.63 17.56 -1.25
CA GLY A 106 2.74 18.07 -0.47
C GLY A 106 2.50 19.55 -0.29
N ASP A 107 2.72 20.04 0.93
CA ASP A 107 2.97 21.45 1.19
C ASP A 107 3.72 22.04 0.00
N ALA A 108 3.10 23.00 -0.68
CA ALA A 108 3.86 23.88 -1.55
C ALA A 108 4.93 24.53 -0.65
N PRO A 109 6.23 24.48 -0.99
CA PRO A 109 7.19 25.33 -0.32
C PRO A 109 6.73 26.77 -0.54
N ARG A 110 6.36 27.45 0.54
CA ARG A 110 6.26 28.92 0.57
C ARG A 110 7.65 29.51 0.55
#